data_AF-A0A9E4WHQ7-F1
#
_entry.id   AF-A0A9E4WHQ7-F1
#
_cell.length_a   1.000
_cell.length_b   1.000
_cell.length_c   1.000
_cell.angle_alpha   90.00
_cell.angle_beta   90.00
_cell.angle_gamma   90.00
#
_symmetry.space_group_name_H-M   'P 1'
#
loop_
_entity.id
_entity.type
_entity.pdbx_description
1 polymer ?
#
loop_
_entity_poly.entity_id
_entity_poly.type
_entity_poly.pdbx_seq_one_letter_code
_entity_poly.pdbx_strand_id
1 'polypeptide(L)'
;MVSAAVSRFASKPGDTQVIRSEKVAIFLVAASCSVAGILWAVSYGVIFGWGLTAFLPLAFTIIVGSSLAIAHLTKNHVIAIYVQILSITLIPALIQWSIGGLFDSGIVLAWAVLGPLGALMFFSPRKSTPWFLLYFIILS
;
A
#
# COMPACT_ATOMS: atom_id res chain seq x y z
N MET A 1 3.49 -5.72 -23.18
CA MET A 1 3.27 -6.75 -22.13
C MET A 1 2.60 -6.20 -20.87
N VAL A 2 3.05 -5.07 -20.30
CA VAL A 2 2.47 -4.49 -19.06
C VAL A 2 0.96 -4.22 -19.16
N SER A 3 0.49 -3.62 -20.26
CA SER A 3 -0.94 -3.34 -20.49
C SER A 3 -1.84 -4.60 -20.47
N ALA A 4 -1.31 -5.73 -20.96
CA ALA A 4 -2.04 -7.00 -20.96
C ALA A 4 -2.10 -7.65 -19.55
N ALA A 5 -1.06 -7.50 -18.74
CA ALA A 5 -1.06 -7.98 -17.37
C ALA A 5 -2.01 -7.16 -16.48
N VAL A 6 -1.97 -5.83 -16.64
CA VAL A 6 -2.85 -4.88 -15.92
C VAL A 6 -4.33 -5.16 -16.23
N SER A 7 -4.69 -5.29 -17.51
CA SER A 7 -6.09 -5.53 -17.92
C SER A 7 -6.64 -6.90 -17.52
N ARG A 8 -5.78 -7.89 -17.27
CA ARG A 8 -6.17 -9.24 -16.85
C ARG A 8 -6.17 -9.43 -15.34
N PHE A 9 -5.75 -8.42 -14.56
CA PHE A 9 -5.66 -8.54 -13.12
C PHE A 9 -7.03 -8.85 -12.48
N ALA A 10 -7.11 -9.94 -11.72
CA ALA A 10 -8.30 -10.41 -11.02
C ALA A 10 -9.59 -10.44 -11.88
N SER A 11 -9.48 -10.57 -13.21
CA SER A 11 -10.61 -10.45 -14.12
C SER A 11 -11.60 -11.61 -13.98
N LYS A 12 -12.91 -11.30 -14.01
CA LYS A 12 -14.00 -12.28 -14.04
C LYS A 12 -14.92 -12.03 -15.23
N PRO A 13 -15.45 -13.10 -15.86
CA PRO A 13 -16.58 -12.97 -16.78
C PRO A 13 -17.74 -12.27 -16.08
N GLY A 14 -18.30 -11.22 -16.69
CA GLY A 14 -19.40 -10.43 -16.12
C GLY A 14 -18.99 -9.22 -15.28
N ASP A 15 -17.69 -8.94 -15.09
CA ASP A 15 -17.27 -7.69 -14.46
C ASP A 15 -17.80 -6.48 -15.25
N THR A 16 -18.46 -5.56 -14.54
CA THR A 16 -18.85 -4.24 -15.07
C THR A 16 -17.62 -3.37 -15.34
N GLN A 17 -17.76 -2.33 -16.16
CA GLN A 17 -16.64 -1.40 -16.43
C GLN A 17 -16.10 -0.76 -15.15
N VAL A 18 -16.97 -0.41 -14.21
CA VAL A 18 -16.58 0.16 -12.91
C VAL A 18 -15.66 -0.78 -12.13
N ILE A 19 -16.03 -2.06 -12.01
CA ILE A 19 -15.23 -3.06 -11.30
C ILE A 19 -13.89 -3.30 -12.01
N ARG A 20 -13.86 -3.29 -13.35
CA ARG A 20 -12.62 -3.44 -14.12
C ARG A 20 -11.68 -2.26 -13.87
N SER A 21 -12.19 -1.04 -13.88
CA SER A 21 -11.41 0.17 -13.57
C SER A 21 -10.87 0.13 -12.14
N GLU A 22 -11.66 -0.33 -11.18
CA GLU A 22 -11.23 -0.49 -9.79
C GLU A 22 -10.08 -1.50 -9.65
N LYS A 23 -10.19 -2.66 -10.32
CA LYS A 23 -9.14 -3.70 -10.37
C LYS A 23 -7.84 -3.19 -10.97
N VAL A 24 -7.94 -2.44 -12.07
CA VAL A 24 -6.78 -1.81 -12.71
C VAL A 24 -6.16 -0.77 -11.79
N ALA A 25 -6.98 0.08 -11.16
CA ALA A 25 -6.50 1.12 -10.26
C ALA A 25 -5.72 0.54 -9.07
N ILE A 26 -6.27 -0.47 -8.38
CA ILE A 26 -5.54 -1.07 -7.25
C ILE A 26 -4.26 -1.78 -7.69
N PHE A 27 -4.26 -2.45 -8.85
CA PHE A 27 -3.05 -3.06 -9.39
C PHE A 27 -1.96 -2.02 -9.64
N LEU A 28 -2.31 -0.89 -10.28
CA LEU A 28 -1.37 0.18 -10.57
C LEU A 28 -0.83 0.82 -9.28
N VAL A 29 -1.70 1.17 -8.35
CA VAL A 29 -1.30 1.76 -7.06
C VAL A 29 -0.35 0.80 -6.31
N ALA A 30 -0.75 -0.45 -6.14
CA ALA A 30 0.04 -1.44 -5.41
C ALA A 30 1.38 -1.75 -6.08
N ALA A 31 1.40 -1.90 -7.41
CA ALA A 31 2.63 -2.12 -8.16
C ALA A 31 3.58 -0.91 -8.06
N SER A 32 3.06 0.32 -8.24
CA SER A 32 3.84 1.54 -8.10
C SER A 32 4.41 1.70 -6.70
N CYS A 33 3.60 1.47 -5.66
CA CYS A 33 4.07 1.52 -4.27
C CYS A 33 5.12 0.42 -3.98
N SER A 34 4.96 -0.77 -4.55
CA SER A 34 5.95 -1.86 -4.40
C SER A 34 7.29 -1.48 -5.03
N VAL A 35 7.28 -0.89 -6.23
CA VAL A 35 8.51 -0.37 -6.86
C VAL A 35 9.15 0.72 -6.00
N ALA A 36 8.35 1.68 -5.50
CA ALA A 36 8.85 2.72 -4.61
C ALA A 36 9.42 2.14 -3.30
N GLY A 37 8.78 1.12 -2.73
CA GLY A 37 9.24 0.42 -1.52
C GLY A 37 10.58 -0.30 -1.72
N ILE A 38 10.77 -0.96 -2.86
CA ILE A 38 12.06 -1.57 -3.23
C ILE A 38 13.14 -0.50 -3.36
N LEU A 39 12.86 0.57 -4.10
CA LEU A 39 13.82 1.67 -4.30
C LEU A 39 14.22 2.28 -2.96
N TRP A 40 13.25 2.56 -2.09
CA TRP A 40 13.50 3.08 -0.75
C TRP A 40 14.37 2.10 0.06
N ALA A 41 13.98 0.84 0.16
CA ALA A 41 14.74 -0.17 0.90
C ALA A 41 16.19 -0.28 0.44
N VAL A 42 16.42 -0.34 -0.88
CA VAL A 42 17.77 -0.43 -1.45
C VAL A 42 18.56 0.84 -1.15
N SER A 43 17.97 2.02 -1.34
CA SER A 43 18.64 3.28 -1.02
C SER A 43 19.04 3.35 0.46
N TYR A 44 18.14 3.01 1.38
CA TYR A 44 18.45 3.01 2.81
C TYR A 44 19.48 1.93 3.18
N GLY A 45 19.34 0.73 2.62
CA GLY A 45 20.27 -0.38 2.83
C GLY A 45 21.69 -0.07 2.38
N VAL A 46 21.85 0.63 1.26
CA VAL A 46 23.15 1.02 0.71
C VAL A 46 23.77 2.21 1.45
N ILE A 47 22.97 3.20 1.85
CA ILE A 47 23.48 4.45 2.47
C ILE A 47 23.70 4.30 3.98
N PHE A 48 22.74 3.68 4.69
CA PHE A 48 22.70 3.59 6.15
C PHE A 48 22.90 2.17 6.69
N GLY A 49 22.99 1.17 5.79
CA GLY A 49 23.10 -0.24 6.14
C GLY A 49 21.75 -0.96 6.20
N TRP A 50 21.80 -2.30 6.14
CA TRP A 50 20.63 -3.18 6.21
C TRP A 50 20.10 -3.31 7.65
N GLY A 51 19.48 -2.23 8.14
CA GLY A 51 18.80 -2.17 9.44
C GLY A 51 17.27 -2.22 9.34
N LEU A 52 16.59 -2.09 10.48
CA LEU A 52 15.12 -2.16 10.57
C LEU A 52 14.42 -1.21 9.59
N THR A 53 14.93 0.01 9.46
CA THR A 53 14.42 1.04 8.54
C THR A 53 14.47 0.64 7.06
N ALA A 54 15.46 -0.18 6.65
CA ALA A 54 15.55 -0.71 5.28
C ALA A 54 14.67 -1.95 5.09
N PHE A 55 14.49 -2.77 6.14
CA PHE A 55 13.66 -3.97 6.07
C PHE A 55 12.16 -3.67 6.05
N LEU A 56 11.70 -2.58 6.67
CA LEU A 56 10.29 -2.22 6.70
C LEU A 56 9.69 -1.95 5.29
N PRO A 57 10.32 -1.16 4.39
CA PRO A 57 9.85 -1.03 3.01
C PRO A 57 9.95 -2.33 2.18
N LEU A 58 10.89 -3.23 2.48
CA LEU A 58 10.91 -4.57 1.87
C LEU A 58 9.71 -5.40 2.32
N ALA A 59 9.43 -5.42 3.62
CA ALA A 59 8.27 -6.12 4.16
C ALA A 59 6.97 -5.59 3.54
N PHE A 60 6.83 -4.27 3.42
CA PHE A 60 5.73 -3.64 2.67
C PHE A 60 5.60 -4.22 1.26
N THR A 61 6.69 -4.24 0.50
CA THR A 61 6.71 -4.72 -0.89
C THR A 61 6.30 -6.18 -0.98
N ILE A 62 6.83 -7.03 -0.10
CA ILE A 62 6.52 -8.46 -0.07
C ILE A 62 5.04 -8.66 0.25
N ILE A 63 4.53 -8.01 1.31
CA ILE A 63 3.14 -8.13 1.75
C ILE A 63 2.18 -7.68 0.64
N VAL A 64 2.42 -6.50 0.05
CA VAL A 64 1.59 -5.97 -1.03
C VAL A 64 1.68 -6.83 -2.29
N GLY A 65 2.89 -7.23 -2.70
CA GLY A 65 3.11 -8.08 -3.86
C GLY A 65 2.42 -9.45 -3.72
N SER A 66 2.51 -10.08 -2.55
CA SER A 66 1.79 -11.32 -2.23
C SER A 66 0.28 -11.12 -2.26
N SER A 67 -0.23 -9.98 -1.78
CA SER A 67 -1.67 -9.68 -1.83
C SER A 67 -2.19 -9.55 -3.25
N LEU A 68 -1.40 -9.01 -4.19
CA LEU A 68 -1.75 -8.97 -5.61
C LEU A 68 -1.84 -10.37 -6.20
N ALA A 69 -0.87 -11.25 -5.88
CA ALA A 69 -0.92 -12.64 -6.32
C ALA A 69 -2.17 -13.35 -5.78
N ILE A 70 -2.45 -13.23 -4.48
CA ILE A 70 -3.62 -13.84 -3.84
C ILE A 70 -4.93 -13.27 -4.42
N ALA A 71 -5.02 -11.96 -4.60
CA ALA A 71 -6.18 -11.30 -5.20
C ALA A 71 -6.41 -11.77 -6.64
N HIS A 72 -5.33 -11.98 -7.41
CA HIS A 72 -5.42 -12.51 -8.76
C HIS A 72 -5.87 -13.97 -8.81
N LEU A 73 -5.40 -14.81 -7.88
CA LEU A 73 -5.75 -16.23 -7.81
C LEU A 73 -7.19 -16.42 -7.33
N THR A 74 -7.60 -15.71 -6.27
CA THR A 74 -8.96 -15.74 -5.73
C THR A 74 -9.96 -14.92 -6.54
N LYS A 75 -9.45 -14.15 -7.52
CA LYS A 75 -10.23 -13.19 -8.32
C LYS A 75 -10.99 -12.18 -7.43
N ASN A 76 -10.42 -11.84 -6.29
CA ASN A 76 -10.98 -10.91 -5.31
C ASN A 76 -10.00 -9.76 -5.06
N HIS A 77 -10.17 -8.67 -5.82
CA HIS A 77 -9.29 -7.50 -5.76
C HIS A 77 -9.40 -6.71 -4.45
N VAL A 78 -10.49 -6.89 -3.71
CA VAL A 78 -10.71 -6.24 -2.41
C VAL A 78 -9.65 -6.63 -1.39
N ILE A 79 -9.06 -7.84 -1.50
CA ILE A 79 -7.93 -8.27 -0.65
C ILE A 79 -6.73 -7.33 -0.84
N ALA A 80 -6.38 -7.04 -2.10
CA ALA A 80 -5.27 -6.14 -2.41
C ALA A 80 -5.57 -4.71 -1.93
N ILE A 81 -6.82 -4.25 -2.01
CA ILE A 81 -7.23 -2.92 -1.51
C ILE A 81 -6.97 -2.83 -0.01
N TYR A 82 -7.47 -3.79 0.78
CA TYR A 82 -7.29 -3.77 2.23
C TYR A 82 -5.82 -3.87 2.65
N VAL A 83 -5.06 -4.78 2.03
CA VAL A 83 -3.64 -4.94 2.34
C VAL A 83 -2.87 -3.68 1.97
N GLN A 84 -3.11 -3.11 0.79
CA GLN A 84 -2.45 -1.87 0.35
C GLN A 84 -2.71 -0.72 1.33
N ILE A 85 -3.98 -0.48 1.70
CA ILE A 85 -4.36 0.60 2.61
C ILE A 85 -3.75 0.39 3.99
N LEU A 86 -3.83 -0.83 4.53
CA LEU A 86 -3.28 -1.15 5.84
C LEU A 86 -1.75 -0.98 5.86
N SER A 87 -1.06 -1.54 4.86
CA SER A 87 0.40 -1.48 4.77
C SER A 87 0.91 -0.06 4.54
N ILE A 88 0.26 0.75 3.68
CA ILE A 88 0.70 2.13 3.44
C ILE A 88 0.42 3.04 4.63
N THR A 89 -0.51 2.67 5.52
CA THR A 89 -0.76 3.41 6.77
C THR A 89 0.26 3.01 7.85
N LEU A 90 0.46 1.70 8.06
CA LEU A 90 1.25 1.19 9.18
C LEU A 90 2.76 1.27 8.96
N ILE A 91 3.25 0.97 7.74
CA ILE A 91 4.69 0.87 7.51
C ILE A 91 5.40 2.22 7.70
N PRO A 92 4.90 3.35 7.18
CA PRO A 92 5.51 4.65 7.45
C PRO A 92 5.55 5.00 8.94
N ALA A 93 4.52 4.60 9.70
CA ALA A 93 4.49 4.78 11.15
C ALA A 93 5.58 3.97 11.86
N LEU A 94 5.73 2.69 11.49
CA LEU A 94 6.78 1.84 12.04
C LEU A 94 8.18 2.37 11.70
N ILE A 95 8.37 2.91 10.49
CA ILE A 95 9.62 3.54 10.08
C ILE A 95 9.89 4.79 10.93
N GLN A 96 8.90 5.67 11.08
CA GLN A 96 9.00 6.87 11.92
C GLN A 96 9.43 6.54 13.35
N TRP A 97 8.76 5.56 13.97
CA TRP A 97 9.06 5.14 15.34
C TRP A 97 10.43 4.47 15.44
N SER A 98 10.90 3.79 14.40
CA SER A 98 12.25 3.22 14.34
C SER A 98 13.35 4.29 14.26
N ILE A 99 13.06 5.49 13.74
CA ILE A 99 14.07 6.55 13.53
C ILE A 99 14.22 7.45 14.77
N GLY A 100 13.22 7.51 15.66
CA GLY A 100 13.33 8.27 16.92
C GLY A 100 12.17 9.22 17.24
N GLY A 101 11.06 9.19 16.50
CA GLY A 101 9.84 9.96 16.82
C GLY A 101 9.55 11.11 15.85
N LEU A 102 8.48 11.88 16.11
CA LEU A 102 7.87 12.85 15.18
C LEU A 102 8.82 13.97 14.71
N PHE A 103 9.76 14.39 15.57
CA PHE A 103 10.58 15.59 15.38
C PHE A 103 11.75 15.41 14.39
N ASP A 104 12.25 14.18 14.21
CA ASP A 104 13.39 13.90 13.31
C ASP A 104 12.98 13.41 11.92
N SER A 105 11.74 12.94 11.73
CA SER A 105 11.32 12.30 10.46
C SER A 105 9.90 12.59 10.00
N GLY A 106 9.18 13.57 10.56
CA GLY A 106 7.74 13.80 10.33
C GLY A 106 7.24 13.82 8.87
N ILE A 107 8.12 14.02 7.89
CA ILE A 107 7.85 13.82 6.45
C ILE A 107 7.45 12.37 6.13
N VAL A 108 8.01 11.37 6.82
CA VAL A 108 7.71 9.95 6.60
C VAL A 108 6.28 9.63 7.01
N LEU A 109 5.83 10.15 8.15
CA LEU A 109 4.47 9.91 8.64
C LEU A 109 3.39 10.57 7.75
N ALA A 110 3.74 11.64 7.01
CA ALA A 110 2.83 12.27 6.06
C ALA A 110 2.34 11.28 4.98
N TRP A 111 3.16 10.29 4.60
CA TRP A 111 2.77 9.27 3.62
C TRP A 111 1.65 8.34 4.12
N ALA A 112 1.47 8.21 5.43
CA ALA A 112 0.41 7.38 6.00
C ALA A 112 -1.01 7.92 5.70
N VAL A 113 -1.14 9.21 5.34
CA VAL A 113 -2.43 9.80 4.92
C VAL A 113 -2.97 9.18 3.63
N LEU A 114 -2.09 8.56 2.82
CA LEU A 114 -2.49 7.86 1.61
C LEU A 114 -3.38 6.65 1.90
N GLY A 115 -3.29 6.07 3.11
CA GLY A 115 -4.17 5.00 3.56
C GLY A 115 -5.65 5.40 3.57
N PRO A 116 -6.07 6.36 4.40
CA PRO A 116 -7.46 6.82 4.44
C PRO A 116 -7.93 7.43 3.11
N LEU A 117 -7.06 8.12 2.35
CA LEU A 117 -7.41 8.61 1.01
C LEU A 117 -7.66 7.45 0.03
N GLY A 118 -6.82 6.41 0.06
CA GLY A 118 -7.05 5.18 -0.69
C GLY A 118 -8.36 4.51 -0.27
N ALA A 119 -8.69 4.50 1.02
CA ALA A 119 -9.96 3.97 1.50
C ALA A 119 -11.17 4.75 0.98
N LEU A 120 -11.08 6.07 0.77
CA LEU A 120 -12.15 6.86 0.13
C LEU A 120 -12.24 6.60 -1.38
N MET A 121 -11.11 6.32 -2.03
CA MET A 121 -11.08 6.00 -3.46
C MET A 121 -11.78 4.67 -3.76
N PHE A 122 -11.63 3.67 -2.89
CA PHE A 122 -12.12 2.32 -3.12
C PHE A 122 -13.37 1.93 -2.34
N PHE A 123 -13.67 2.60 -1.22
CA PHE A 123 -14.80 2.28 -0.37
C PHE A 123 -15.76 3.45 -0.18
N SER A 124 -16.96 3.16 0.32
CA SER A 124 -17.90 4.20 0.71
C SER A 124 -17.41 4.95 1.95
N PRO A 125 -17.80 6.22 2.16
CA PRO A 125 -17.32 7.04 3.27
C PRO A 125 -17.43 6.37 4.65
N ARG A 126 -18.50 5.62 4.89
CA ARG A 126 -18.72 4.87 6.15
C ARG A 126 -17.67 3.79 6.39
N LYS A 127 -17.20 3.12 5.32
CA LYS A 127 -16.13 2.12 5.39
C LYS A 127 -14.74 2.76 5.43
N SER A 128 -14.62 4.01 5.00
CA SER A 128 -13.36 4.78 5.03
C SER A 128 -13.09 5.39 6.42
N THR A 129 -14.11 5.70 7.21
CA THR A 129 -13.98 6.34 8.54
C THR A 129 -13.00 5.61 9.48
N PRO A 130 -13.01 4.27 9.63
CA PRO A 130 -12.06 3.58 10.50
C PRO A 130 -10.59 3.79 10.10
N TRP A 131 -10.31 3.98 8.81
CA TRP A 131 -8.95 4.22 8.32
C TRP A 131 -8.44 5.63 8.67
N PHE A 132 -9.33 6.62 8.69
CA PHE A 132 -9.00 7.94 9.22
C PHE A 132 -8.72 7.89 10.72
N LEU A 133 -9.54 7.16 11.48
CA LEU A 133 -9.30 6.98 12.91
C LEU A 133 -7.96 6.29 13.17
N LEU A 134 -7.64 5.23 12.42
CA LEU A 134 -6.35 4.55 12.49
C LEU A 134 -5.19 5.51 12.21
N TYR A 135 -5.31 6.33 11.15
CA TYR A 135 -4.31 7.34 10.82
C TYR A 135 -4.10 8.36 11.96
N PHE A 136 -5.18 8.86 12.56
CA PHE A 136 -5.07 9.81 13.69
C PHE A 136 -4.46 9.19 14.95
N ILE A 137 -4.77 7.93 15.25
CA ILE A 137 -4.15 7.18 16.37
C ILE A 137 -2.65 7.00 16.15
N ILE A 138 -2.24 6.79 14.90
CA ILE A 138 -0.82 6.65 14.54
C ILE A 138 -0.10 8.00 14.58
N LEU A 139 -0.83 9.09 14.30
CA LEU A 139 -0.30 10.45 14.29
C LEU A 139 -0.10 11.04 15.69
N SER A 140 -0.91 10.61 16.67
CA SER A 140 -0.84 11.05 18.06
C SER A 140 0.36 10.50 18.81
#